data_AF-A0A0Q6UYD9-F1
#
_entry.id   AF-A0A0Q6UYD9-F1
#
_cell.length_a   1.000
_cell.length_b   1.000
_cell.length_c   1.000
_cell.angle_alpha   90.00
_cell.angle_beta   90.00
_cell.angle_gamma   90.00
#
_symmetry.space_group_name_H-M   'P 1'
#
loop_
_entity.id
_entity.type
_entity.pdbx_description
1 polymer ?
#
loop_
_entity_poly.entity_id
_entity_poly.type
_entity_poly.pdbx_seq_one_letter_code
_entity_poly.pdbx_strand_id
1 'polypeptide(L)'
;MSESEPPRRKTLSLKSGVAAPGGPPPLERMVKPAGRTVFTPHAAPPPPPPPPPAVGDWKCKPCGTRFDPPADLADEDSVRCPSCNARLGLASDFRADPPNVDKLRARHLKKA
;
A
#
# COMPACT_ATOMS: atom_id res chain seq x y z
N MET A 1 18.98 -45.66 8.30
CA MET A 1 17.95 -45.27 7.31
C MET A 1 17.66 -43.80 7.53
N SER A 2 17.93 -42.99 6.51
CA SER A 2 17.96 -41.52 6.55
C SER A 2 16.56 -40.91 6.64
N GLU A 3 16.36 -39.91 7.50
CA GLU A 3 15.20 -39.01 7.39
C GLU A 3 15.62 -37.54 7.59
N SER A 4 16.10 -37.01 6.48
CA SER A 4 16.08 -35.63 5.97
C SER A 4 15.59 -34.50 6.88
N GLU A 5 16.52 -33.80 7.56
CA GLU A 5 16.29 -32.43 8.03
C GLU A 5 16.14 -31.49 6.81
N PRO A 6 15.14 -30.59 6.77
CA PRO A 6 14.95 -29.70 5.62
C PRO A 6 16.13 -28.71 5.49
N PRO A 7 16.66 -28.47 4.28
CA PRO A 7 17.86 -27.66 4.10
C PRO A 7 17.60 -26.21 4.54
N ARG A 8 18.35 -25.75 5.56
CA ARG A 8 18.31 -24.36 6.01
C ARG A 8 18.69 -23.42 4.87
N ARG A 9 17.74 -22.59 4.43
CA ARG A 9 17.99 -21.52 3.46
C ARG A 9 19.03 -20.55 4.04
N LYS A 10 19.99 -20.15 3.20
CA LYS A 10 20.98 -19.12 3.53
C LYS A 10 20.28 -17.77 3.62
N THR A 11 19.91 -17.34 4.82
CA THR A 11 19.45 -15.97 5.07
C THR A 11 20.63 -15.03 4.85
N LEU A 12 20.50 -14.10 3.91
CA LEU A 12 21.43 -12.98 3.77
C LEU A 12 21.44 -12.21 5.09
N SER A 13 22.50 -12.39 5.86
CA SER A 13 22.74 -11.64 7.08
C SER A 13 23.01 -10.20 6.67
N LEU A 14 22.07 -9.29 6.91
CA LEU A 14 22.36 -7.86 6.87
C LEU A 14 23.27 -7.59 8.06
N LYS A 15 24.57 -7.61 7.82
CA LYS A 15 25.55 -6.99 8.73
C LYS A 15 25.02 -5.59 9.06
N SER A 16 24.64 -5.36 10.32
CA SER A 16 24.38 -4.01 10.81
C SER A 16 25.62 -3.18 10.50
N GLY A 17 25.46 -2.22 9.59
CA GLY A 17 26.53 -1.36 9.14
C GLY A 17 27.05 -0.57 10.32
N VAL A 18 28.23 -0.96 10.81
CA VAL A 18 29.11 -0.09 11.58
C VAL A 18 29.36 1.15 10.71
N ALA A 19 29.14 2.32 11.31
CA ALA A 19 29.31 3.60 10.65
C ALA A 19 30.71 3.70 10.04
N ALA A 20 30.78 4.03 8.75
CA ALA A 20 32.03 4.41 8.11
C ALA A 20 32.62 5.61 8.87
N PRO A 21 33.93 5.61 9.20
CA PRO A 21 34.58 6.80 9.75
C PRO A 21 34.59 7.87 8.65
N GLY A 22 33.66 8.83 8.76
CA GLY A 22 33.46 9.92 7.78
C GLY A 22 32.02 10.23 7.38
N GLY A 23 31.01 9.55 7.94
CA GLY A 23 29.60 9.90 7.71
C GLY A 23 29.19 11.21 8.41
N PRO A 24 28.26 12.00 7.84
CA PRO A 24 27.77 13.22 8.49
C PRO A 24 27.21 12.89 9.88
N PRO A 25 27.41 13.77 10.87
CA PRO A 25 26.99 13.48 12.23
C PRO A 25 25.49 13.18 12.27
N PRO A 26 25.05 12.19 13.05
CA PRO A 26 23.63 11.94 13.25
C PRO A 26 22.98 13.23 13.74
N LEU A 27 21.89 13.63 13.11
CA LEU A 27 21.14 14.81 13.51
C LEU A 27 20.70 14.61 14.96
N GLU A 28 21.40 15.35 15.84
CA GLU A 28 21.16 15.45 17.26
C GLU A 28 19.65 15.55 17.52
N ARG A 29 19.16 14.69 18.41
CA ARG A 29 17.77 14.70 18.87
C ARG A 29 17.55 16.00 19.63
N MET A 30 17.15 17.05 18.89
CA MET A 30 17.02 18.41 19.38
C MET A 30 16.15 18.44 20.64
N VAL A 31 16.80 18.62 21.79
CA VAL A 31 16.14 18.96 23.05
C VAL A 31 15.54 20.35 22.84
N LYS A 32 14.21 20.46 22.96
CA LYS A 32 13.46 21.72 22.87
C LYS A 32 14.10 22.78 23.79
N PRO A 33 14.61 23.91 23.26
CA PRO A 33 14.85 25.07 24.09
C PRO A 33 13.52 25.78 24.33
N ALA A 34 13.20 25.99 25.60
CA ALA A 34 12.17 26.93 26.04
C ALA A 34 12.63 28.35 25.69
N GLY A 35 12.36 28.79 24.45
CA GLY A 35 12.65 30.13 23.98
C GLY A 35 11.38 30.74 23.40
N ARG A 36 10.83 31.74 24.08
CA ARG A 36 9.73 32.57 23.59
C ARG A 36 10.19 33.31 22.33
N THR A 37 9.82 32.82 21.17
CA THR A 37 9.82 33.59 19.92
C THR A 37 8.37 33.94 19.60
N VAL A 38 8.08 35.24 19.64
CA VAL A 38 6.84 35.82 19.12
C VAL A 38 6.86 35.62 17.61
N PHE A 39 6.27 34.51 17.15
CA PHE A 39 5.92 34.33 15.75
C PHE A 39 4.57 35.00 15.51
N THR A 40 4.57 36.01 14.64
CA THR A 40 3.36 36.48 13.98
C THR A 40 2.67 35.27 13.34
N PRO A 41 1.36 35.03 13.60
CA PRO A 41 0.67 33.88 13.04
C PRO A 41 0.45 34.13 11.55
N HIS A 42 1.41 33.72 10.72
CA HIS A 42 1.08 33.40 9.34
C HIS A 42 0.16 32.18 9.43
N ALA A 43 -1.13 32.39 9.14
CA ALA A 43 -2.14 31.34 9.20
C ALA A 43 -1.62 30.11 8.47
N ALA A 44 -1.43 29.00 9.20
CA ALA A 44 -1.07 27.74 8.59
C ALA A 44 -2.15 27.40 7.56
N PRO A 45 -1.78 27.01 6.32
CA PRO A 45 -2.78 26.50 5.39
C PRO A 45 -3.51 25.33 6.07
N PRO A 46 -4.85 25.25 5.95
CA PRO A 46 -5.62 24.19 6.59
C PRO A 46 -5.06 22.83 6.18
N PRO A 47 -5.01 21.84 7.09
CA PRO A 47 -4.57 20.50 6.74
C PRO A 47 -5.41 20.00 5.55
N PRO A 48 -4.80 19.27 4.59
CA PRO A 48 -5.56 18.69 3.49
C PRO A 48 -6.69 17.83 4.07
N PRO A 49 -7.89 17.85 3.47
CA PRO A 49 -8.99 17.04 3.96
C PRO A 49 -8.57 15.57 4.00
N PRO A 50 -9.07 14.79 4.99
CA PRO A 50 -8.78 13.36 5.05
C PRO A 50 -9.20 12.72 3.71
N PRO A 51 -8.40 11.78 3.18
CA PRO A 51 -8.76 11.09 1.94
C PRO A 51 -10.15 10.49 2.13
N PRO A 52 -11.03 10.57 1.11
CA PRO A 52 -12.36 10.00 1.22
C PRO A 52 -12.25 8.53 1.63
N PRO A 53 -13.20 8.01 2.44
CA PRO A 53 -13.23 6.60 2.77
C PRO A 53 -13.15 5.81 1.47
N ALA A 54 -12.36 4.73 1.42
CA ALA A 54 -12.24 3.91 0.23
C ALA A 54 -13.61 3.31 -0.14
N VAL A 55 -14.35 4.05 -0.96
CA VAL A 55 -15.63 3.64 -1.54
C VAL A 55 -15.28 2.76 -2.73
N GLY A 56 -15.85 1.58 -2.76
CA GLY A 56 -15.59 0.64 -3.83
C GLY A 56 -16.47 -0.57 -3.67
N ASP A 57 -17.21 -0.89 -4.73
CA ASP A 57 -18.07 -2.06 -4.80
C ASP A 57 -17.26 -3.35 -4.86
N TRP A 58 -15.93 -3.29 -4.94
CA TRP A 58 -15.08 -4.46 -5.07
C TRP A 58 -14.12 -4.64 -3.90
N LYS A 59 -13.93 -5.89 -3.49
CA LYS A 59 -12.96 -6.30 -2.47
C LYS A 59 -11.89 -7.16 -3.09
N CYS A 60 -10.65 -6.74 -2.98
CA CYS A 60 -9.50 -7.53 -3.39
C CYS A 60 -9.46 -8.86 -2.61
N LYS A 61 -9.38 -10.01 -3.28
CA LYS A 61 -9.28 -11.32 -2.63
C LYS A 61 -7.92 -11.54 -1.93
N PRO A 62 -6.76 -11.16 -2.50
CA PRO A 62 -5.47 -11.38 -1.85
C PRO A 62 -5.18 -10.49 -0.63
N CYS A 63 -5.54 -9.20 -0.64
CA CYS A 63 -5.25 -8.31 0.49
C CYS A 63 -6.49 -7.84 1.28
N GLY A 64 -7.69 -8.09 0.76
CA GLY A 64 -8.94 -7.69 1.42
C GLY A 64 -9.31 -6.21 1.31
N THR A 65 -8.47 -5.38 0.68
CA THR A 65 -8.74 -3.94 0.51
C THR A 65 -9.92 -3.71 -0.43
N ARG A 66 -10.78 -2.75 -0.07
CA ARG A 66 -11.85 -2.27 -0.95
C ARG A 66 -11.27 -1.34 -2.01
N PHE A 67 -11.77 -1.45 -3.23
CA PHE A 67 -11.35 -0.62 -4.34
C PHE A 67 -12.50 -0.49 -5.35
N ASP A 68 -12.38 0.52 -6.20
CA ASP A 68 -13.25 0.73 -7.34
C ASP A 68 -12.45 0.46 -8.63
N PRO A 69 -12.90 -0.41 -9.54
CA PRO A 69 -12.21 -0.65 -10.79
C PRO A 69 -12.31 0.59 -11.70
N PRO A 70 -11.19 1.12 -12.21
CA PRO A 70 -11.20 2.33 -13.02
C PRO A 70 -12.02 2.16 -14.31
N ALA A 71 -12.97 3.07 -14.52
CA ALA A 71 -13.82 3.11 -15.72
C ALA A 71 -13.08 3.55 -17.00
N ASP A 72 -11.88 4.12 -16.86
CA ASP A 72 -11.08 4.63 -17.98
C ASP A 72 -10.14 3.57 -18.60
N LEU A 73 -9.95 2.42 -17.93
CA LEU A 73 -9.11 1.34 -18.48
C LEU A 73 -9.76 0.69 -19.71
N ALA A 74 -8.97 0.33 -20.71
CA ALA A 74 -9.47 -0.47 -21.82
C ALA A 74 -9.91 -1.86 -21.34
N ASP A 75 -10.89 -2.47 -22.01
CA ASP A 75 -11.45 -3.75 -21.59
C ASP A 75 -10.43 -4.91 -21.57
N GLU A 76 -9.35 -4.78 -22.35
CA GLU A 76 -8.20 -5.68 -22.44
C GLU A 76 -7.15 -5.44 -21.31
N ASP A 77 -7.24 -4.32 -20.59
CA ASP A 77 -6.29 -3.98 -19.55
C ASP A 77 -6.57 -4.74 -18.24
N SER A 78 -5.48 -5.12 -17.57
CA SER A 78 -5.57 -5.79 -16.28
C SER A 78 -5.75 -4.79 -15.14
N VAL A 79 -6.89 -4.86 -14.46
CA VAL A 79 -7.14 -4.12 -13.23
C VAL A 79 -6.25 -4.65 -12.11
N ARG A 80 -5.54 -3.73 -11.46
CA ARG A 80 -4.64 -4.02 -10.34
C ARG A 80 -5.22 -3.48 -9.05
N CYS A 81 -4.98 -4.20 -7.96
CA CYS A 81 -5.34 -3.69 -6.64
C CYS A 81 -4.46 -2.49 -6.28
N PRO A 82 -5.02 -1.32 -5.89
CA PRO A 82 -4.22 -0.16 -5.49
C PRO A 82 -3.43 -0.37 -4.19
N SER A 83 -3.79 -1.39 -3.38
CA SER A 83 -3.18 -1.64 -2.08
C SER A 83 -2.07 -2.70 -2.10
N CYS A 84 -2.23 -3.79 -2.85
CA CYS A 84 -1.22 -4.85 -2.96
C CYS A 84 -0.63 -5.02 -4.36
N ASN A 85 -1.06 -4.20 -5.32
CA ASN A 85 -0.64 -4.24 -6.73
C ASN A 85 -0.82 -5.60 -7.45
N ALA A 86 -1.60 -6.52 -6.86
CA ALA A 86 -1.93 -7.80 -7.49
C ALA A 86 -2.84 -7.57 -8.69
N ARG A 87 -2.62 -8.33 -9.79
CA ARG A 87 -3.57 -8.42 -10.91
C ARG A 87 -4.83 -9.11 -10.44
N LEU A 88 -5.96 -8.41 -10.56
CA LEU A 88 -7.27 -8.90 -10.13
C LEU A 88 -8.05 -9.53 -11.28
N GLY A 89 -7.93 -9.00 -12.49
CA GLY A 89 -8.60 -9.50 -13.69
C GLY A 89 -8.59 -8.46 -14.80
N LEU A 90 -9.34 -8.68 -15.87
CA LEU A 90 -9.48 -7.71 -16.96
C LEU A 90 -10.59 -6.70 -16.63
N ALA A 91 -10.47 -5.47 -17.12
CA ALA A 91 -11.52 -4.46 -16.96
C ALA A 91 -12.87 -4.90 -17.54
N SER A 92 -12.86 -5.66 -18.64
CA SER A 92 -14.06 -6.32 -19.20
C SER A 92 -14.78 -7.21 -18.18
N ASP A 93 -14.05 -8.05 -17.44
CA ASP A 93 -14.64 -8.97 -16.46
C ASP A 93 -15.32 -8.23 -15.29
N PHE A 94 -14.82 -7.04 -14.93
CA PHE A 94 -15.42 -6.17 -13.91
C PHE A 94 -16.68 -5.45 -14.41
N ARG A 95 -16.76 -5.16 -15.72
CA ARG A 95 -17.88 -4.46 -16.36
C ARG A 95 -18.96 -5.38 -16.92
N ALA A 96 -18.68 -6.67 -17.06
CA ALA A 96 -19.65 -7.66 -17.51
C ALA A 96 -20.89 -7.67 -16.58
N ASP A 97 -22.08 -7.83 -17.16
CA ASP A 97 -23.34 -8.01 -16.44
C ASP A 97 -23.96 -9.38 -16.79
N PRO A 98 -23.98 -10.37 -15.88
CA PRO A 98 -23.43 -10.35 -14.53
C PRO A 98 -21.88 -10.44 -14.50
N PRO A 99 -21.22 -9.85 -13.49
CA PRO A 99 -19.77 -9.81 -13.42
C PRO A 99 -19.16 -11.19 -13.22
N ASN A 100 -18.07 -11.48 -13.93
CA ASN A 100 -17.44 -12.81 -13.93
C ASN A 100 -16.50 -12.99 -12.74
N VAL A 101 -17.07 -13.11 -11.54
CA VAL A 101 -16.34 -13.21 -10.27
C VAL A 101 -15.44 -14.46 -10.17
N ASP A 102 -15.65 -15.49 -11.00
CA ASP A 102 -14.79 -16.68 -11.05
C ASP A 102 -13.43 -16.41 -11.70
N LYS A 103 -13.41 -15.55 -12.74
CA LYS A 103 -12.18 -15.09 -13.38
C LYS A 103 -11.47 -14.00 -12.58
N LEU A 104 -12.23 -13.25 -11.77
CA LEU A 104 -11.71 -12.17 -10.96
C LEU A 104 -11.14 -12.67 -9.62
N ARG A 105 -9.94 -12.21 -9.27
CA ARG A 105 -9.39 -12.29 -7.91
C ARG A 105 -9.94 -11.15 -7.03
N ALA A 106 -11.20 -10.78 -7.23
CA ALA A 106 -11.93 -9.79 -6.46
C ALA A 106 -13.35 -10.30 -6.15
N ARG A 107 -13.94 -9.83 -5.05
CA ARG A 107 -15.33 -10.12 -4.67
C ARG A 107 -16.16 -8.86 -4.85
N HIS A 108 -17.32 -8.99 -5.47
CA HIS A 108 -18.30 -7.90 -5.57
C HIS A 108 -19.03 -7.78 -4.22
N LEU A 109 -19.08 -6.57 -3.65
CA LEU A 109 -19.64 -6.22 -2.35
C LEU A 109 -21.03 -5.59 -2.44
N LYS A 110 -21.66 -5.59 -3.64
CA LYS A 110 -22.97 -4.96 -3.87
C LYS A 110 -23.90 -5.31 -2.72
N LYS A 111 -24.35 -4.28 -1.98
CA LYS A 111 -25.41 -4.45 -0.98
C LYS A 111 -26.63 -4.97 -1.74
N ALA A 112 -27.13 -6.13 -1.32
CA ALA A 112 -28.45 -6.61 -1.70
C ALA A 112 -29.52 -5.57 -1.33
#